data_AF-A0A075SHM0-F1
#
_entry.id   AF-A0A075SHM0-F1
#
_cell.length_a   1.000
_cell.length_b   1.000
_cell.length_c   1.000
_cell.angle_alpha   90.00
_cell.angle_beta   90.00
_cell.angle_gamma   90.00
#
_symmetry.space_group_name_H-M   'P 1'
#
loop_
_entity.id
_entity.type
_entity.pdbx_description
1 polymer ?
#
loop_
_entity_poly.entity_id
_entity_poly.type
_entity_poly.pdbx_seq_one_letter_code
_entity_poly.pdbx_strand_id
1 'polypeptide(L)'
;MANGISVDVVRSGFPVSIGPVELWFDTSDEFLVTFFDLEQEAQKRLAEFEKSIVEANLDKKLEEGITKDTLLGAIDLEKKLLEIQYDLLFGDGTFEKLYAEFPDHQALDLTLEKVAALIEAKLSELKIERENIVKERINKYKKKSKTAKK
;
A
#
# COMPACT_ATOMS: atom_id res chain seq x y z
N MET A 1 -23.78 -38.58 11.25
CA MET A 1 -23.20 -37.49 10.45
C MET A 1 -23.14 -36.26 11.34
N ALA A 2 -21.96 -35.72 11.62
CA ALA A 2 -21.84 -34.53 12.45
C ALA A 2 -22.21 -33.31 11.59
N ASN A 3 -23.31 -32.62 11.94
CA ASN A 3 -23.64 -31.33 11.34
C ASN A 3 -22.65 -30.30 11.91
N GLY A 4 -21.56 -30.04 11.18
CA GLY A 4 -20.58 -29.03 11.55
C GLY A 4 -21.15 -27.61 11.43
N ILE A 5 -20.67 -26.70 12.27
CA ILE A 5 -20.93 -25.26 12.16
C ILE A 5 -19.82 -24.67 11.28
N SER A 6 -20.20 -23.95 10.21
CA SER A 6 -19.28 -23.16 9.38
C SER A 6 -19.33 -21.70 9.85
N VAL A 7 -18.16 -21.11 10.10
CA VAL A 7 -18.02 -19.69 10.47
C VAL A 7 -16.92 -19.09 9.61
N ASP A 8 -17.25 -18.03 8.88
CA ASP A 8 -16.29 -17.35 8.00
C ASP A 8 -15.47 -16.31 8.77
N VAL A 9 -14.18 -16.22 8.42
CA VAL A 9 -13.29 -15.16 8.90
C VAL A 9 -13.30 -14.04 7.86
N VAL A 10 -13.71 -12.84 8.27
CA VAL A 10 -13.67 -11.64 7.42
C VAL A 10 -12.35 -10.92 7.66
N ARG A 11 -11.52 -10.81 6.62
CA ARG A 11 -10.25 -10.06 6.70
C ARG A 11 -10.51 -8.57 6.81
N SER A 12 -9.69 -7.88 7.61
CA SER A 12 -9.68 -6.42 7.70
C SER A 12 -8.98 -5.83 6.46
N GLY A 13 -9.66 -4.93 5.77
CA GLY A 13 -9.12 -4.28 4.58
C GLY A 13 -10.17 -4.10 3.49
N PHE A 14 -9.71 -3.82 2.28
CA PHE A 14 -10.57 -3.72 1.11
C PHE A 14 -9.80 -4.05 -0.18
N PRO A 15 -10.49 -4.54 -1.22
CA PRO A 15 -9.85 -4.82 -2.49
C PRO A 15 -9.49 -3.51 -3.22
N VAL A 16 -8.36 -3.55 -3.94
CA VAL A 16 -7.90 -2.48 -4.83
C VAL A 16 -7.60 -3.09 -6.19
N SER A 17 -8.19 -2.55 -7.25
CA SER A 17 -7.99 -3.05 -8.60
C SER A 17 -7.17 -2.06 -9.41
N ILE A 18 -6.08 -2.53 -10.02
CA ILE A 18 -5.24 -1.77 -10.94
C ILE A 18 -5.27 -2.49 -12.29
N GLY A 19 -6.10 -2.01 -13.22
CA GLY A 19 -6.37 -2.72 -14.47
C GLY A 19 -6.91 -4.14 -14.20
N PRO A 20 -6.30 -5.21 -14.75
CA PRO A 20 -6.71 -6.59 -14.51
C PRO A 20 -6.18 -7.19 -13.19
N VAL A 21 -5.30 -6.48 -12.47
CA VAL A 21 -4.67 -6.99 -11.25
C VAL A 21 -5.52 -6.61 -10.03
N GLU A 22 -5.98 -7.62 -9.28
CA GLU A 22 -6.67 -7.45 -8.01
C GLU A 22 -5.69 -7.59 -6.83
N LEU A 23 -5.66 -6.57 -6.00
CA LEU A 23 -4.83 -6.46 -4.80
C LEU A 23 -5.71 -6.31 -3.56
N TRP A 24 -5.13 -6.53 -2.39
CA TRP A 24 -5.80 -6.35 -1.11
C TRP A 24 -5.05 -5.32 -0.28
N PHE A 25 -5.70 -4.21 0.06
CA PHE A 25 -5.15 -3.25 1.01
C PHE A 25 -5.54 -3.68 2.43
N ASP A 26 -4.54 -4.11 3.21
CA ASP A 26 -4.74 -4.59 4.57
C ASP A 26 -4.93 -3.41 5.53
N THR A 27 -5.94 -3.47 6.40
CA THR A 27 -6.18 -2.45 7.43
C THR A 27 -6.27 -3.07 8.82
N SER A 28 -5.69 -4.25 8.99
CA SER A 28 -5.54 -4.87 10.31
C SER A 28 -4.63 -4.04 11.20
N ASP A 29 -4.80 -4.19 12.52
CA ASP A 29 -3.97 -3.49 13.48
C ASP A 29 -2.52 -4.01 13.40
N GLU A 30 -2.34 -5.30 13.08
CA GLU A 30 -1.05 -5.93 12.82
C GLU A 30 -0.33 -5.27 11.64
N PHE A 31 -1.02 -5.05 10.52
CA PHE A 31 -0.46 -4.37 9.35
C PHE A 31 -0.13 -2.90 9.65
N LEU A 32 -0.99 -2.19 10.37
CA LEU A 32 -0.73 -0.78 10.75
C LEU A 32 0.52 -0.62 11.62
N VAL A 33 0.77 -1.56 12.55
CA VAL A 33 2.01 -1.55 13.35
C VAL A 33 3.23 -1.71 12.44
N THR A 34 3.18 -2.66 11.50
CA THR A 34 4.28 -2.84 10.54
C THR A 34 4.42 -1.63 9.61
N PHE A 35 3.32 -0.96 9.25
CA PHE A 35 3.32 0.21 8.38
C PHE A 35 4.12 1.39 8.98
N PHE A 36 4.04 1.59 10.29
CA PHE A 36 4.83 2.61 10.98
C PHE A 36 6.34 2.30 10.98
N ASP A 37 6.73 1.03 11.07
CA ASP A 37 8.13 0.61 10.96
C ASP A 37 8.62 0.63 9.49
N LEU A 38 7.70 0.41 8.54
CA LEU A 38 7.95 0.37 7.11
C LEU A 38 8.29 1.74 6.52
N GLU A 39 7.81 2.86 7.08
CA GLU A 39 8.22 4.20 6.62
C GLU A 39 9.71 4.46 6.90
N GLN A 40 10.21 4.06 8.07
CA GLN A 40 11.64 4.14 8.39
C GLN A 40 12.47 3.16 7.55
N GLU A 41 11.97 1.95 7.32
CA GLU A 41 12.66 0.96 6.47
C GLU A 41 12.68 1.41 5.00
N ALA A 42 11.62 2.02 4.49
CA ALA A 42 11.57 2.60 3.15
C ALA A 42 12.58 3.75 3.00
N GLN A 43 12.65 4.66 3.98
CA GLN A 43 13.65 5.75 4.00
C GLN A 43 15.08 5.21 4.11
N LYS A 44 15.31 4.18 4.91
CA LYS A 44 16.62 3.54 5.06
C LYS A 44 17.05 2.86 3.76
N ARG A 45 16.16 2.07 3.14
CA ARG A 45 16.42 1.42 1.85
C ARG A 45 16.69 2.45 0.77
N LEU A 46 15.89 3.52 0.70
CA LEU A 46 16.13 4.67 -0.19
C LEU A 46 17.52 5.27 0.01
N ALA A 47 17.91 5.57 1.26
CA ALA A 47 19.20 6.16 1.57
C ALA A 47 20.41 5.25 1.25
N GLU A 48 20.31 3.95 1.53
CA GLU A 48 21.33 2.97 1.15
C GLU A 48 21.47 2.86 -0.39
N PHE A 49 20.34 2.99 -1.10
CA PHE A 49 20.30 2.91 -2.54
C PHE A 49 20.82 4.17 -3.25
N GLU A 50 20.45 5.37 -2.77
CA GLU A 50 21.02 6.66 -3.22
C GLU A 50 22.54 6.69 -3.05
N LYS A 51 23.03 6.20 -1.91
CA LYS A 51 24.46 6.08 -1.64
C LYS A 51 25.15 5.19 -2.66
N SER A 52 24.56 4.05 -3.01
CA SER A 52 25.11 3.13 -4.02
C SER A 52 25.25 3.77 -5.40
N ILE A 53 24.38 4.73 -5.75
CA ILE A 53 24.40 5.45 -7.02
C ILE A 53 25.41 6.56 -7.06
N VAL A 54 25.54 7.31 -5.97
CA VAL A 54 26.59 8.29 -5.82
C VAL A 54 27.95 7.60 -5.91
N GLU A 55 28.13 6.48 -5.20
CA GLU A 55 29.36 5.66 -5.25
C GLU A 55 29.63 5.07 -6.65
N ALA A 56 28.61 4.56 -7.35
CA ALA A 56 28.77 4.01 -8.70
C ALA A 56 29.09 5.06 -9.78
N ASN A 57 28.81 6.35 -9.52
CA ASN A 57 29.04 7.45 -10.46
C ASN A 57 30.19 8.39 -10.06
N LEU A 58 30.80 8.20 -8.89
CA LEU A 58 31.88 9.04 -8.36
C LEU A 58 33.15 9.03 -9.24
N ASP A 59 33.39 7.93 -9.97
CA ASP A 59 34.56 7.77 -10.85
C ASP A 59 34.30 8.16 -12.32
N LYS A 60 33.04 8.41 -12.70
CA LYS A 60 32.69 8.84 -14.05
C LYS A 60 32.71 10.35 -14.10
N LYS A 61 33.85 10.94 -14.47
CA LYS A 61 33.91 12.32 -14.97
C LYS A 61 32.72 12.55 -15.89
N LEU A 62 31.89 13.54 -15.56
CA LEU A 62 30.83 14.08 -16.41
C LEU A 62 31.46 14.77 -17.63
N GLU A 63 32.11 14.01 -18.49
CA GLU A 63 32.53 14.43 -19.82
C GLU A 63 31.66 13.65 -20.81
N GLU A 64 30.79 14.40 -21.50
CA GLU A 64 30.00 14.03 -22.70
C GLU A 64 28.68 13.25 -22.52
N GLY A 65 27.59 14.00 -22.28
CA GLY A 65 26.21 13.59 -22.64
C GLY A 65 25.53 12.52 -21.79
N ILE A 66 24.20 12.40 -21.92
CA ILE A 66 23.45 11.28 -21.34
C ILE A 66 23.78 10.03 -22.15
N THR A 67 24.61 9.15 -21.60
CA THR A 67 24.89 7.85 -22.22
C THR A 67 23.74 6.87 -21.94
N LYS A 68 23.57 5.88 -22.83
CA LYS A 68 22.56 4.81 -22.67
C LYS A 68 22.71 4.08 -21.32
N ASP A 69 23.94 3.86 -20.87
CA ASP A 69 24.22 3.15 -19.62
C ASP A 69 23.85 3.98 -18.39
N THR A 70 24.08 5.30 -18.43
CA THR A 70 23.63 6.21 -17.35
C THR A 70 22.10 6.25 -17.29
N LEU A 71 21.42 6.26 -18.44
CA LEU A 71 19.96 6.26 -18.51
C LEU A 71 19.35 4.93 -18.02
N LEU A 72 19.94 3.79 -18.41
CA LEU A 72 19.51 2.47 -17.92
C LEU A 72 19.69 2.35 -16.41
N GLY A 73 20.83 2.83 -15.90
CA GLY A 73 21.07 2.89 -14.45
C GLY A 73 19.97 3.67 -13.73
N ALA A 74 19.60 4.86 -14.22
CA ALA A 74 18.52 5.64 -13.63
C ALA A 74 17.14 4.95 -13.69
N ILE A 75 16.81 4.28 -14.79
CA ILE A 75 15.54 3.53 -14.93
C ILE A 75 15.47 2.37 -13.94
N ASP A 76 16.57 1.62 -13.76
CA ASP A 76 16.62 0.51 -12.81
C ASP A 76 16.46 1.00 -11.36
N LEU A 77 16.85 2.25 -11.07
CA LEU A 77 16.62 2.88 -9.77
C LEU A 77 15.16 3.19 -9.53
N GLU A 78 14.54 3.90 -10.46
CA GLU A 78 13.13 4.29 -10.37
C GLU A 78 12.26 3.05 -10.23
N LYS A 79 12.56 1.97 -10.98
CA LYS A 79 11.87 0.69 -10.86
C LYS A 79 11.98 0.06 -9.49
N LYS A 80 13.17 0.04 -8.88
CA LYS A 80 13.37 -0.57 -7.56
C LYS A 80 12.71 0.23 -6.44
N LEU A 81 12.72 1.56 -6.55
CA LEU A 81 11.96 2.39 -5.62
C LEU A 81 10.47 2.08 -5.73
N LEU A 82 9.96 2.04 -6.96
CA LEU A 82 8.56 1.76 -7.23
C LEU A 82 8.17 0.35 -6.75
N GLU A 83 9.07 -0.62 -6.89
CA GLU A 83 8.93 -1.97 -6.35
C GLU A 83 8.70 -1.96 -4.84
N ILE A 84 9.59 -1.30 -4.10
CA ILE A 84 9.49 -1.18 -2.64
C ILE A 84 8.15 -0.55 -2.24
N GLN A 85 7.71 0.51 -2.92
CA GLN A 85 6.49 1.22 -2.55
C GLN A 85 5.22 0.39 -2.79
N TYR A 86 5.12 -0.30 -3.92
CA TYR A 86 4.00 -1.18 -4.20
C TYR A 86 3.95 -2.36 -3.23
N ASP A 87 5.09 -2.98 -2.98
CA ASP A 87 5.19 -4.14 -2.09
C ASP A 87 4.91 -3.74 -0.63
N LEU A 88 5.29 -2.53 -0.21
CA LEU A 88 4.96 -2.01 1.11
C LEU A 88 3.44 -1.81 1.30
N LEU A 89 2.73 -1.38 0.25
CA LEU A 89 1.28 -1.12 0.33
C LEU A 89 0.43 -2.39 0.22
N PHE A 90 0.87 -3.36 -0.57
CA PHE A 90 0.03 -4.51 -0.97
C PHE A 90 0.65 -5.88 -0.67
N GLY A 91 1.89 -5.90 -0.17
CA GLY A 91 2.66 -7.10 0.13
C GLY A 91 3.69 -7.44 -0.95
N ASP A 92 4.73 -8.18 -0.56
CA ASP A 92 5.86 -8.58 -1.41
C ASP A 92 5.44 -9.19 -2.76
N GLY A 93 6.16 -8.84 -3.82
CA GLY A 93 5.94 -9.32 -5.19
C GLY A 93 4.72 -8.70 -5.88
N THR A 94 4.17 -7.62 -5.35
CA THR A 94 3.08 -6.87 -6.00
C THR A 94 3.58 -6.16 -7.23
N PHE A 95 4.73 -5.48 -7.13
CA PHE A 95 5.29 -4.76 -8.27
C PHE A 95 5.63 -5.68 -9.43
N GLU A 96 6.24 -6.84 -9.17
CA GLU A 96 6.55 -7.81 -10.22
C GLU A 96 5.29 -8.22 -11.01
N LYS A 97 4.18 -8.46 -10.30
CA LYS A 97 2.89 -8.79 -10.93
C LYS A 97 2.35 -7.64 -11.78
N LEU A 98 2.41 -6.41 -11.26
CA LEU A 98 1.96 -5.22 -11.99
C LEU A 98 2.84 -4.95 -13.22
N TYR A 99 4.16 -5.06 -13.07
CA TYR A 99 5.11 -4.82 -14.14
C TYR A 99 5.07 -5.88 -15.24
N ALA A 100 4.69 -7.13 -14.92
CA ALA A 100 4.45 -8.17 -15.90
C ALA A 100 3.28 -7.83 -16.85
N GLU A 101 2.22 -7.22 -16.32
CA GLU A 101 1.05 -6.77 -17.11
C GLU A 101 1.29 -5.40 -17.76
N PHE A 102 2.00 -4.52 -17.07
CA PHE A 102 2.29 -3.14 -17.47
C PHE A 102 3.79 -2.85 -17.35
N PRO A 103 4.61 -3.23 -18.35
CA PRO A 103 6.06 -3.06 -18.31
C PRO A 103 6.50 -1.60 -18.58
N ASP A 104 5.84 -0.65 -17.92
CA ASP A 104 6.06 0.79 -18.00
C ASP A 104 6.11 1.34 -16.56
N HIS A 105 7.32 1.58 -16.06
CA HIS A 105 7.50 2.00 -14.68
C HIS A 105 7.00 3.42 -14.44
N GLN A 106 7.05 4.31 -15.43
CA GLN A 106 6.54 5.69 -15.28
C GLN A 106 5.02 5.70 -15.20
N ALA A 107 4.34 4.87 -16.01
CA ALA A 107 2.90 4.72 -15.93
C ALA A 107 2.47 4.11 -14.58
N LEU A 108 3.22 3.15 -14.05
CA LEU A 108 2.98 2.57 -12.74
C LEU A 108 3.24 3.59 -11.62
N ASP A 109 4.29 4.41 -11.69
CA ASP A 109 4.56 5.48 -10.72
C ASP A 109 3.41 6.48 -10.62
N LEU A 110 2.95 7.02 -11.75
CA LEU A 110 1.78 7.91 -11.80
C LEU A 110 0.48 7.24 -11.34
N THR A 111 0.39 5.92 -11.47
CA THR A 111 -0.76 5.14 -11.01
C THR A 111 -0.73 4.95 -9.50
N LEU A 112 0.45 4.72 -8.93
CA LEU A 112 0.66 4.59 -7.50
C LEU A 112 0.19 5.84 -6.74
N GLU A 113 0.53 7.04 -7.22
CA GLU A 113 0.05 8.30 -6.63
C GLU A 113 -1.49 8.37 -6.56
N LYS A 114 -2.17 7.98 -7.65
CA LYS A 114 -3.64 7.96 -7.71
C LYS A 114 -4.22 6.91 -6.77
N VAL A 115 -3.61 5.74 -6.71
CA VAL A 115 -4.02 4.64 -5.83
C VAL A 115 -3.90 5.07 -4.37
N ALA A 116 -2.79 5.71 -3.99
CA ALA A 116 -2.59 6.22 -2.63
C ALA A 116 -3.67 7.24 -2.24
N ALA A 117 -3.99 8.20 -3.12
CA ALA A 117 -5.05 9.19 -2.88
C ALA A 117 -6.44 8.54 -2.73
N LEU A 118 -6.76 7.53 -3.54
CA LEU A 118 -8.03 6.79 -3.45
C LEU A 118 -8.12 5.95 -2.16
N ILE A 119 -7.00 5.33 -1.74
CA ILE A 119 -6.90 4.61 -0.47
C ILE A 119 -7.15 5.57 0.70
N GLU A 120 -6.53 6.75 0.70
CA GLU A 120 -6.74 7.76 1.75
C GLU A 120 -8.21 8.19 1.85
N ALA A 121 -8.84 8.48 0.71
CA ALA A 121 -10.26 8.79 0.64
C ALA A 121 -11.11 7.65 1.20
N LYS A 122 -10.80 6.39 0.84
CA LYS A 122 -11.54 5.22 1.31
C LYS A 122 -11.38 4.99 2.81
N LEU A 123 -10.17 5.18 3.36
CA LEU A 123 -9.92 5.11 4.79
C LEU A 123 -10.73 6.15 5.57
N SER A 124 -10.88 7.36 5.00
CA SER A 124 -11.70 8.42 5.58
C SER A 124 -13.19 8.05 5.59
N GLU A 125 -13.71 7.48 4.51
CA GLU A 125 -15.09 6.95 4.46
C GLU A 125 -15.32 5.86 5.53
N LEU A 126 -14.41 4.89 5.64
CA LEU A 126 -14.53 3.80 6.61
C LEU A 126 -14.50 4.28 8.06
N LYS A 127 -13.72 5.33 8.36
CA LYS A 127 -13.73 5.97 9.70
C LYS A 127 -15.11 6.56 10.01
N ILE A 128 -15.69 7.30 9.07
CA ILE A 128 -17.04 7.89 9.22
C ILE A 128 -18.09 6.79 9.42
N GLU A 129 -18.01 5.70 8.65
CA GLU A 129 -18.93 4.58 8.76
C GLU A 129 -18.84 3.87 10.13
N ARG A 130 -17.61 3.62 10.62
CA ARG A 130 -17.38 3.06 11.96
C ARG A 130 -17.97 3.94 13.06
N GLU A 131 -17.80 5.27 12.97
CA GLU A 131 -18.40 6.19 13.94
C GLU A 131 -19.94 6.13 13.93
N ASN A 132 -20.55 6.05 12.75
CA ASN A 132 -22.00 5.97 12.60
C ASN A 132 -22.55 4.66 13.19
N ILE A 133 -21.89 3.53 12.92
CA ILE A 133 -22.26 2.23 13.51
C ILE A 133 -22.16 2.27 15.04
N VAL A 134 -21.11 2.89 15.59
CA VAL A 134 -20.95 3.04 17.04
C VAL A 134 -22.05 3.93 17.62
N LYS A 135 -22.36 5.08 16.99
CA LYS A 135 -23.45 5.98 17.39
C LYS A 135 -24.81 5.26 17.36
N GLU A 136 -25.09 4.47 16.33
CA GLU A 136 -26.30 3.67 16.21
C GLU A 136 -26.40 2.59 17.29
N ARG A 137 -25.31 1.85 17.54
CA ARG A 137 -25.25 0.85 18.62
C ARG A 137 -25.51 1.50 19.97
N ILE A 138 -24.82 2.60 20.29
CA ILE A 138 -25.04 3.36 21.54
C ILE A 138 -26.50 3.81 21.66
N ASN A 139 -27.10 4.34 20.59
CA ASN A 139 -28.51 4.75 20.56
C ASN A 139 -29.47 3.56 20.76
N LYS A 140 -29.17 2.40 20.19
CA LYS A 140 -29.94 1.16 20.35
C LYS A 140 -29.89 0.66 21.81
N TYR A 141 -28.73 0.71 22.46
CA TYR A 141 -28.61 0.35 23.88
C TYR A 141 -29.29 1.38 24.81
N LYS A 142 -29.17 2.68 24.53
CA LYS A 142 -29.87 3.75 25.26
C LYS A 142 -31.40 3.70 25.11
N LYS A 143 -31.92 3.24 23.97
CA LYS A 143 -33.37 3.01 23.79
C LYS A 143 -33.84 1.77 24.55
N LYS A 144 -33.08 0.66 24.53
CA LYS A 144 -33.42 -0.56 25.30
C LYS A 144 -33.44 -0.31 26.82
N SER A 145 -32.55 0.52 27.35
CA SER A 145 -32.55 0.84 28.80
C SER A 145 -33.73 1.70 29.25
N LYS A 146 -34.40 2.42 28.34
CA LYS A 146 -35.65 3.16 28.63
C LYS A 146 -36.89 2.26 28.60
N THR A 147 -36.89 1.19 27.81
CA THR A 147 -38.01 0.24 27.75
C THR A 147 -37.99 -0.79 28.88
N ALA A 148 -36.83 -1.07 29.48
CA ALA A 148 -36.67 -1.99 30.61
C ALA A 148 -36.99 -1.37 31.99
N LYS A 149 -37.41 -0.10 32.05
CA LYS A 149 -37.78 0.62 33.29
C LYS A 149 -39.28 0.96 33.36
N LYS A 150 -40.13 0.28 32.59
CA LYS A 150 -41.57 0.47 32.59
C LYS A 150 -42.30 -0.79 33.05
#